data_AF-A0A2E8VR51-F1
#
_entry.id   AF-A0A2E8VR51-F1
#
_cell.length_a   1.000
_cell.length_b   1.000
_cell.length_c   1.000
_cell.angle_alpha   90.00
_cell.angle_beta   90.00
_cell.angle_gamma   90.00
#
_symmetry.space_group_name_H-M   'P 1'
#
loop_
_entity.id
_entity.type
_entity.pdbx_description
1 polymer ?
#
loop_
_entity_poly.entity_id
_entity_poly.type
_entity_poly.pdbx_seq_one_letter_code
_entity_poly.pdbx_strand_id
1 'polypeptide(L)'
;MIGESTTSEHAAAALQFATNHGLVFTTLTAPDAATGFERFQSMVGETIETPVLVINQVLLKRLCEVCREQIAQQAAGTDRPRGFRAVGCPECDDRYKGRCGVFEAYLYEGDALRRMGRSLADNAARKVAAGITDYEELKRLAP
;
A
#
# COMPACT_ATOMS: atom_id res chain seq x y z
N MET A 1 10.03 -18.00 -4.64
CA MET A 1 9.13 -16.91 -5.08
C MET A 1 8.39 -17.41 -6.30
N ILE A 2 7.06 -17.32 -6.27
CA ILE A 2 6.18 -17.51 -7.42
C ILE A 2 5.85 -16.10 -7.92
N GLY A 3 5.67 -15.92 -9.23
CA GLY A 3 5.30 -14.63 -9.80
C GLY A 3 3.88 -14.21 -9.41
N GLU A 4 3.09 -13.80 -10.40
CA GLU A 4 1.68 -13.51 -10.18
C GLU A 4 0.84 -14.79 -10.14
N SER A 5 0.11 -15.01 -9.04
CA SER A 5 -0.88 -16.08 -8.94
C SER A 5 -2.21 -15.61 -9.55
N THR A 6 -2.42 -15.98 -10.81
CA THR A 6 -3.62 -15.65 -11.59
C THR A 6 -4.66 -16.78 -11.65
N THR A 7 -4.31 -17.99 -11.19
CA THR A 7 -5.18 -19.18 -11.25
C THR A 7 -5.22 -19.93 -9.93
N SER A 8 -6.23 -20.80 -9.79
CA SER A 8 -6.37 -21.74 -8.67
C SER A 8 -5.14 -22.64 -8.50
N GLU A 9 -4.59 -23.13 -9.61
CA GLU A 9 -3.41 -24.01 -9.59
C GLU A 9 -2.18 -23.29 -9.03
N HIS A 10 -1.97 -22.02 -9.41
CA HIS A 10 -0.86 -21.21 -8.89
C HIS A 10 -1.03 -20.88 -7.40
N ALA A 11 -2.25 -20.55 -6.97
CA ALA A 11 -2.54 -20.25 -5.57
C ALA A 11 -2.40 -21.48 -4.67
N ALA A 12 -2.96 -22.62 -5.08
CA ALA A 12 -2.84 -23.89 -4.36
C ALA A 12 -1.37 -24.36 -4.28
N ALA A 13 -0.63 -24.25 -5.38
CA ALA A 13 0.81 -24.54 -5.38
C ALA A 13 1.56 -23.63 -4.39
N ALA A 14 1.30 -22.32 -4.39
CA ALA A 14 1.94 -21.38 -3.48
C ALA A 14 1.72 -21.75 -2.01
N LEU A 15 0.48 -22.11 -1.65
CA LEU A 15 0.12 -22.54 -0.30
C LEU A 15 0.81 -23.86 0.06
N GLN A 16 0.76 -24.86 -0.82
CA GLN A 16 1.40 -26.15 -0.58
C GLN A 16 2.92 -26.02 -0.40
N PHE A 17 3.58 -25.19 -1.22
CA PHE A 17 5.00 -24.89 -1.06
C PHE A 17 5.28 -24.18 0.26
N ALA A 18 4.42 -23.26 0.70
CA ALA A 18 4.59 -22.58 1.98
C ALA A 18 4.48 -23.57 3.16
N THR A 19 3.48 -24.45 3.13
CA THR A 19 3.28 -25.49 4.15
C THR A 19 4.47 -26.45 4.23
N ASN A 20 5.03 -26.87 3.09
CA ASN A 20 6.08 -27.89 3.04
C ASN A 20 7.50 -27.35 3.15
N HIS A 21 7.74 -26.12 2.71
CA HIS A 21 9.08 -25.55 2.52
C HIS A 21 9.29 -24.18 3.17
N GLY A 22 8.28 -23.64 3.87
CA GLY A 22 8.38 -22.41 4.65
C GLY A 22 7.83 -21.18 3.94
N LEU A 23 8.67 -20.20 3.63
CA LEU A 23 8.21 -18.89 3.17
C LEU A 23 8.10 -18.82 1.64
N VAL A 24 6.89 -18.54 1.13
CA VAL A 24 6.62 -18.29 -0.29
C VAL A 24 6.11 -16.86 -0.45
N PHE A 25 6.63 -16.19 -1.48
CA PHE A 25 6.10 -14.91 -1.96
C PHE A 25 5.41 -15.12 -3.30
N THR A 26 4.25 -14.50 -3.47
CA THR A 26 3.52 -14.35 -4.73
C THR A 26 2.81 -13.00 -4.76
N THR A 27 2.41 -12.54 -5.94
CA THR A 27 1.62 -11.32 -6.13
C THR A 27 0.25 -11.66 -6.71
N LEU A 28 -0.73 -10.81 -6.45
CA LEU A 28 -2.05 -10.87 -7.08
C LEU A 28 -2.61 -9.46 -7.21
N THR A 29 -3.48 -9.26 -8.19
CA THR A 29 -4.14 -7.96 -8.42
C THR A 29 -5.47 -7.89 -7.67
N ALA A 30 -5.56 -6.95 -6.73
CA ALA A 30 -6.76 -6.64 -5.94
C ALA A 30 -6.79 -5.16 -5.54
N PRO A 31 -7.97 -4.57 -5.29
CA PRO A 31 -8.09 -3.18 -4.89
C PRO A 31 -7.55 -2.88 -3.48
N ASP A 32 -7.59 -3.86 -2.58
CA ASP A 32 -7.10 -3.75 -1.21
C ASP A 32 -6.65 -5.12 -0.66
N ALA A 33 -6.06 -5.12 0.54
CA ALA A 33 -5.52 -6.32 1.16
C ALA A 33 -6.59 -7.35 1.57
N ALA A 34 -7.77 -6.90 2.01
CA ALA A 34 -8.83 -7.80 2.46
C ALA A 34 -9.45 -8.54 1.26
N THR A 35 -9.82 -7.79 0.22
CA THR A 35 -10.29 -8.34 -1.06
C THR A 35 -9.21 -9.22 -1.70
N GLY A 36 -7.94 -8.85 -1.57
CA GLY A 36 -6.82 -9.66 -2.05
C GLY A 36 -6.71 -11.02 -1.35
N PHE A 37 -6.88 -11.04 -0.02
CA PHE A 37 -6.94 -12.27 0.75
C PHE A 37 -8.15 -13.12 0.38
N GLU A 38 -9.35 -12.53 0.30
CA GLU A 38 -10.58 -13.25 -0.09
C GLU A 38 -10.45 -13.90 -1.47
N ARG A 39 -9.87 -13.20 -2.44
CA ARG A 39 -9.54 -13.76 -3.76
C ARG A 39 -8.56 -14.92 -3.66
N PHE A 40 -7.49 -14.77 -2.88
CA PHE A 40 -6.52 -15.85 -2.68
C PHE A 40 -7.18 -17.09 -2.04
N GLN A 41 -7.97 -16.90 -0.99
CA GLN A 41 -8.71 -17.96 -0.31
C GLN A 41 -9.69 -18.66 -1.27
N SER A 42 -10.41 -17.91 -2.09
CA SER A 42 -11.30 -18.46 -3.11
C SER A 42 -10.56 -19.24 -4.19
N MET A 43 -9.34 -18.84 -4.58
CA MET A 43 -8.53 -19.56 -5.57
C MET A 43 -7.95 -20.86 -5.00
N VAL A 44 -7.56 -20.86 -3.72
CA VAL A 44 -7.07 -22.04 -3.01
C VAL A 44 -8.17 -23.09 -2.90
N GLY A 45 -9.39 -22.69 -2.54
CA GLY A 45 -10.55 -23.60 -2.50
C GLY A 45 -10.56 -24.63 -1.36
N GLU A 46 -9.62 -24.54 -0.42
CA GLU A 46 -9.51 -25.38 0.76
C GLU A 46 -9.19 -24.54 2.02
N THR A 47 -9.20 -25.20 3.19
CA THR A 47 -8.90 -24.53 4.47
C THR A 47 -7.43 -24.13 4.53
N ILE A 48 -7.17 -22.86 4.80
CA ILE A 48 -5.81 -22.34 4.93
C ILE A 48 -5.37 -22.48 6.40
N GLU A 49 -4.47 -23.42 6.67
CA GLU A 49 -3.88 -23.59 8.03
C GLU A 49 -2.58 -22.81 8.20
N THR A 50 -1.89 -22.50 7.10
CA THR A 50 -0.61 -21.77 7.10
C THR A 50 -0.86 -20.26 7.20
N PRO A 51 -0.14 -19.53 8.07
CA PRO A 51 -0.29 -18.07 8.16
C PRO A 51 -0.03 -17.36 6.83
N VAL A 52 -0.89 -16.41 6.46
CA VAL A 52 -0.77 -15.65 5.21
C VAL A 52 -0.64 -14.16 5.54
N LEU A 53 0.49 -13.56 5.14
CA LEU A 53 0.69 -12.11 5.20
C LEU A 53 0.34 -11.49 3.83
N VAL A 54 -0.66 -10.63 3.82
CA VAL A 54 -1.05 -9.86 2.63
C VAL A 54 -0.58 -8.43 2.79
N ILE A 55 0.17 -7.94 1.80
CA ILE A 55 0.68 -6.57 1.77
C ILE A 55 0.02 -5.86 0.58
N ASN A 56 -0.80 -4.84 0.88
CA ASN A 56 -1.30 -3.92 -0.13
C ASN A 56 -0.30 -2.77 -0.29
N GLN A 57 0.13 -2.51 -1.52
CA GLN A 57 1.13 -1.52 -1.87
C GLN A 57 0.58 -0.55 -2.91
N VAL A 58 0.71 0.76 -2.64
CA VAL A 58 0.43 1.81 -3.63
C VAL A 58 1.65 2.71 -3.82
N LEU A 59 1.89 3.14 -5.06
CA LEU A 59 2.94 4.11 -5.38
C LEU A 59 2.35 5.50 -5.50
N LEU A 60 2.80 6.40 -4.64
CA LEU A 60 2.50 7.84 -4.71
C LEU A 60 3.65 8.58 -5.40
N LYS A 61 3.33 9.66 -6.10
CA LYS A 61 4.34 10.58 -6.64
C LYS A 61 5.07 11.30 -5.50
N ARG A 62 6.39 11.46 -5.63
CA ARG A 62 7.21 12.23 -4.68
C ARG A 62 7.27 13.69 -5.09
N LEU A 63 7.08 14.60 -4.14
CA LEU A 63 7.24 16.03 -4.39
C LEU A 63 8.64 16.35 -4.89
N CYS A 64 8.74 17.30 -5.82
CA CYS A 64 10.04 17.83 -6.23
C CYS A 64 10.70 18.58 -5.07
N GLU A 65 11.89 18.15 -4.66
CA GLU A 65 12.62 18.78 -3.54
C GLU A 65 13.12 20.20 -3.87
N VAL A 66 13.22 20.55 -5.17
CA VAL A 66 13.67 21.87 -5.64
C VAL A 66 12.55 22.91 -5.56
N CYS A 67 11.32 22.55 -5.93
CA CYS A 67 10.23 23.53 -6.11
C CYS A 67 8.99 23.31 -5.23
N ARG A 68 8.99 22.30 -4.35
CA ARG A 68 7.89 22.13 -3.39
C ARG A 68 7.78 23.37 -2.50
N GLU A 69 6.55 23.78 -2.23
CA GLU A 69 6.29 24.92 -1.34
C GLU A 69 5.64 24.47 -0.06
N GLN A 70 6.10 25.01 1.06
CA GLN A 70 5.48 24.78 2.36
C GLN A 70 4.13 25.49 2.43
N ILE A 71 3.09 24.76 2.80
CA ILE A 71 1.76 25.33 3.00
C ILE A 71 1.79 26.10 4.33
N ALA A 72 1.60 27.42 4.28
CA ALA A 72 1.52 28.26 5.47
C ALA A 72 0.33 27.81 6.33
N GLN A 73 0.57 27.65 7.63
CA GLN A 73 -0.46 27.32 8.60
C GLN A 73 -1.45 28.49 8.66
N GLN A 74 -2.65 28.34 8.11
CA GLN A 74 -3.69 29.34 8.36
C GLN A 74 -4.12 29.20 9.82
N ALA A 75 -3.84 30.24 10.61
CA ALA A 75 -4.25 30.35 12.00
C ALA A 75 -5.78 30.50 12.08
N ALA A 76 -6.51 29.39 12.00
CA ALA A 76 -7.87 29.23 12.51
C ALA A 76 -8.36 27.78 12.31
N GLY A 77 -8.27 26.97 13.38
CA GLY A 77 -9.22 25.88 13.65
C GLY A 77 -9.30 24.67 12.70
N THR A 78 -8.47 24.57 11.66
CA THR A 78 -8.40 23.35 10.84
C THR A 78 -7.13 22.58 11.14
N ASP A 79 -7.29 21.31 11.51
CA ASP A 79 -6.24 20.34 11.81
C ASP A 79 -5.51 19.89 10.54
N ARG A 80 -5.31 20.80 9.57
CA ARG A 80 -4.61 20.51 8.31
C ARG A 80 -3.13 20.30 8.65
N PRO A 81 -2.57 19.10 8.42
CA PRO A 81 -1.19 18.86 8.78
C PRO A 81 -0.25 19.83 8.04
N ARG A 82 0.83 20.18 8.73
CA ARG A 82 2.03 20.76 8.10
C ARG A 82 2.37 19.92 6.88
N GLY A 83 2.62 20.55 5.75
CA GLY A 83 2.83 19.82 4.51
C GLY A 83 3.33 20.73 3.40
N PHE A 84 3.61 20.09 2.27
CA PHE A 84 4.09 20.75 1.07
C PHE A 84 3.08 20.56 -0.05
N ARG A 85 3.03 21.52 -0.98
CA ARG A 85 2.25 21.44 -2.21
C ARG A 85 3.16 21.33 -3.43
N ALA A 86 2.70 20.61 -4.45
CA ALA A 86 3.38 20.51 -5.74
C ALA A 86 3.18 21.82 -6.54
N VAL A 87 4.27 22.40 -7.07
CA VAL A 87 4.22 23.70 -7.80
C VAL A 87 4.70 23.56 -9.24
N GLY A 88 5.88 22.97 -9.45
CA GLY A 88 6.45 22.74 -10.78
C GLY A 88 7.67 23.61 -11.09
N CYS A 89 8.66 23.01 -11.73
CA CYS A 89 9.87 23.68 -12.22
C CYS A 89 10.50 22.85 -13.37
N PRO A 90 11.51 23.38 -14.09
CA PRO A 90 12.19 22.65 -15.16
C PRO A 90 12.91 21.36 -14.73
N GLU A 91 13.13 21.15 -13.43
CA GLU A 91 13.83 19.98 -12.88
C GLU A 91 12.94 18.78 -12.51
N CYS A 92 11.62 18.94 -12.62
CA CYS A 92 10.64 17.93 -12.22
C CYS A 92 9.80 17.46 -13.40
N ASP A 93 9.13 16.33 -13.22
CA ASP A 93 8.15 15.79 -14.16
C ASP A 93 6.74 16.07 -13.62
N ASP A 94 6.07 17.07 -14.20
CA ASP A 94 4.76 17.55 -13.77
C ASP A 94 4.63 17.74 -12.24
N ARG A 95 5.51 18.57 -11.65
CA ARG A 95 5.54 18.95 -10.22
C ARG A 95 6.08 17.87 -9.27
N TYR A 96 6.41 16.68 -9.75
CA TYR A 96 6.92 15.55 -8.96
C TYR A 96 8.29 15.05 -9.47
N LYS A 97 9.03 14.33 -8.62
CA LYS A 97 10.31 13.71 -9.00
C LYS A 97 10.47 12.35 -8.31
N GLY A 98 10.10 11.29 -9.04
CA GLY A 98 10.13 9.92 -8.54
C GLY A 98 8.85 9.49 -7.81
N ARG A 99 8.91 8.31 -7.17
CA ARG A 99 7.78 7.67 -6.50
C ARG A 99 8.16 7.16 -5.12
N CYS A 100 7.17 6.98 -4.25
CA CYS A 100 7.35 6.36 -2.94
C CYS A 100 6.24 5.34 -2.67
N GLY A 101 6.59 4.20 -2.09
CA GLY A 101 5.61 3.16 -1.73
C GLY A 101 4.93 3.43 -0.40
N VAL A 102 3.61 3.31 -0.35
CA VAL A 102 2.81 3.26 0.87
C VAL A 102 2.24 1.86 0.98
N PHE A 103 2.21 1.33 2.21
CA PHE A 103 1.88 -0.06 2.46
C PHE A 103 0.88 -0.16 3.59
N GLU A 104 0.03 -1.18 3.53
CA GLU A 104 -0.68 -1.74 4.66
C GLU A 104 -0.54 -3.25 4.62
N ALA A 105 -0.61 -3.89 5.80
CA ALA A 105 -0.41 -5.32 5.91
C ALA A 105 -1.55 -5.94 6.72
N TYR A 106 -1.96 -7.14 6.31
CA TYR A 106 -2.95 -7.95 7.00
C TYR A 106 -2.37 -9.34 7.19
N LEU A 107 -2.52 -9.88 8.40
CA LEU A 107 -2.11 -11.24 8.74
C LEU A 107 -3.36 -12.09 8.92
N TYR A 108 -3.45 -13.18 8.16
CA TYR A 108 -4.40 -14.25 8.41
C TYR A 108 -3.72 -15.33 9.25
N GLU A 109 -4.25 -15.57 10.44
CA GLU A 109 -3.81 -16.63 11.34
C GLU A 109 -4.97 -17.02 12.27
N GLY A 110 -5.13 -18.32 12.55
CA GLY A 110 -6.18 -18.80 13.46
C GLY A 110 -7.60 -18.43 13.01
N ASP A 111 -7.86 -18.55 11.70
CA ASP A 111 -9.13 -18.21 11.06
C ASP A 111 -9.59 -16.75 11.20
N ALA A 112 -8.64 -15.83 11.38
CA ALA A 112 -8.93 -14.41 11.44
C ALA A 112 -7.94 -13.61 10.60
N LEU A 113 -8.47 -12.73 9.73
CA LEU A 113 -7.67 -11.72 9.04
C LEU A 113 -7.59 -10.44 9.89
N ARG A 114 -6.38 -10.02 10.25
CA ARG A 114 -6.14 -8.86 11.13
C ARG A 114 -5.21 -7.86 10.48
N ARG A 115 -5.58 -6.58 10.49
CA ARG A 115 -4.68 -5.51 10.05
C ARG A 115 -3.49 -5.39 11.00
N MET A 116 -2.30 -5.40 10.42
CA MET A 116 -1.03 -5.20 11.11
C MET A 116 -0.64 -3.72 11.04
N GLY A 117 -0.81 -3.01 12.15
CA GLY A 117 -0.43 -1.61 12.27
C GLY A 117 -1.43 -0.63 11.65
N ARG A 118 -0.91 0.38 10.94
CA ARG A 118 -1.66 1.53 10.42
C ARG A 118 -2.32 1.24 9.08
N SER A 119 -3.38 1.97 8.77
CA SER A 119 -4.02 1.91 7.45
C SER A 119 -3.11 2.48 6.35
N LEU A 120 -3.43 2.16 5.09
CA LEU A 120 -2.79 2.77 3.94
C LEU A 120 -2.88 4.31 3.97
N ALA A 121 -4.05 4.84 4.31
CA ALA A 121 -4.30 6.28 4.42
C ALA A 121 -3.46 6.93 5.53
N ASP A 122 -3.36 6.32 6.71
CA ASP A 122 -2.51 6.81 7.80
C ASP A 122 -1.03 6.82 7.42
N ASN A 123 -0.56 5.75 6.75
CA ASN A 123 0.82 5.68 6.30
C ASN A 123 1.13 6.71 5.20
N ALA A 124 0.17 6.99 4.31
CA ALA A 124 0.29 8.07 3.33
C ALA A 124 0.27 9.45 4.00
N ALA A 125 -0.62 9.69 4.97
CA ALA A 125 -0.70 10.96 5.71
C ALA A 125 0.62 11.27 6.43
N ARG A 126 1.31 10.26 6.97
CA ARG A 126 2.67 10.43 7.54
C ARG A 126 3.70 10.88 6.50
N LYS A 127 3.59 10.42 5.25
CA LYS A 127 4.46 10.88 4.15
C LYS A 127 4.16 12.32 3.73
N VAL A 128 2.89 12.73 3.78
CA VAL A 128 2.49 14.13 3.59
C VAL A 128 3.08 15.00 4.67
N ALA A 129 2.95 14.60 5.94
CA ALA A 129 3.54 15.32 7.08
C ALA A 129 5.08 15.40 7.00
N ALA A 130 5.73 14.39 6.43
CA ALA A 130 7.18 14.37 6.17
C ALA A 130 7.59 15.16 4.91
N GLY A 131 6.64 15.73 4.15
CA GLY A 131 6.91 16.47 2.92
C GLY A 131 7.40 15.61 1.75
N ILE A 132 7.20 14.30 1.80
CA ILE A 132 7.62 13.35 0.75
C ILE A 132 6.63 13.37 -0.42
N THR A 133 5.34 13.48 -0.13
CA THR A 133 4.24 13.57 -1.09
C THR A 133 3.24 14.63 -0.61
N ASP A 134 2.16 14.88 -1.33
CA ASP A 134 1.17 15.91 -0.98
C ASP A 134 -0.25 15.36 -0.76
N TYR A 135 -1.17 16.26 -0.40
CA TYR A 135 -2.56 15.91 -0.14
C TYR A 135 -3.32 15.46 -1.38
N GLU A 136 -2.92 15.88 -2.58
CA GLU A 136 -3.58 15.47 -3.81
C GLU A 136 -3.28 13.99 -4.09
N GLU A 137 -2.05 13.55 -3.86
CA GLU A 137 -1.70 12.12 -3.92
C GLU A 137 -2.39 11.31 -2.82
N LEU A 138 -2.58 11.85 -1.62
CA LEU A 138 -3.32 11.19 -0.55
C LEU A 138 -4.80 10.95 -0.92
N LYS A 139 -5.46 11.92 -1.54
CA LYS A 139 -6.87 11.80 -1.97
C LYS A 139 -7.09 10.68 -2.99
N ARG A 140 -6.07 10.29 -3.75
CA ARG A 140 -6.13 9.18 -4.71
C ARG A 140 -6.24 7.81 -4.02
N LEU A 141 -6.01 7.74 -2.72
CA LEU A 141 -6.16 6.52 -1.92
C LEU A 141 -7.55 6.37 -1.30
N ALA A 142 -8.39 7.40 -1.37
CA ALA A 142 -9.78 7.28 -0.94
C ALA A 142 -10.58 6.50 -1.99
N PRO A 143 -11.44 5.55 -1.59
CA PRO A 143 -12.35 4.85 -2.50
C PRO A 143 -13.33 5.80 -3.18
#